data_AF-A0A4Q7XGR3-F1
#
_entry.id   AF-A0A4Q7XGR3-F1
#
_cell.length_a   1.000
_cell.length_b   1.000
_cell.length_c   1.000
_cell.angle_alpha   90.00
_cell.angle_beta   90.00
_cell.angle_gamma   90.00
#
_symmetry.space_group_name_H-M   'P 1'
#
loop_
_entity.id
_entity.type
_entity.pdbx_description
1 polymer ?
#
loop_
_entity_poly.entity_id
_entity_poly.type
_entity_poly.pdbx_seq_one_letter_code
_entity_poly.pdbx_strand_id
1 'polypeptide(L)'
;MRDWTDRFLDKIRDAEGGCWEWTGHVKPNGYGQVRINRRPLHAHRVAYEALRGTGPTARNARRTHCVRGHRFDAANTYVTPSGARNCRTCCAERKPTRRDRQGVTRAPACQRRPLAAA
;
A
#
# COMPACT_ATOMS: atom_id res chain seq x y z
N MET A 1 -17.15 -1.01 5.16
CA MET A 1 -16.67 -0.68 3.80
C MET A 1 -15.93 -1.92 3.30
N ARG A 2 -16.44 -2.63 2.27
CA ARG A 2 -15.78 -3.83 1.75
C ARG A 2 -14.54 -3.44 0.95
N ASP A 3 -13.38 -3.94 1.36
CA ASP A 3 -12.11 -3.67 0.67
C ASP A 3 -12.07 -4.47 -0.65
N TRP A 4 -11.02 -4.28 -1.44
CA TRP A 4 -10.74 -5.12 -2.61
C TRP A 4 -10.51 -6.58 -2.21
N THR A 5 -10.00 -6.84 -1.00
CA THR A 5 -9.74 -8.20 -0.48
C THR A 5 -11.03 -8.99 -0.36
N ASP A 6 -12.08 -8.42 0.24
CA ASP A 6 -13.39 -9.10 0.37
C ASP A 6 -13.94 -9.48 -1.01
N ARG A 7 -13.89 -8.54 -1.96
CA ARG A 7 -14.35 -8.75 -3.35
C ARG A 7 -13.52 -9.76 -4.13
N PHE A 8 -12.29 -10.01 -3.71
CA PHE A 8 -11.43 -11.04 -4.29
C PHE A 8 -11.77 -12.40 -3.70
N LEU A 9 -11.95 -12.48 -2.38
CA LEU A 9 -12.31 -13.71 -1.67
C LEU A 9 -13.71 -14.21 -2.04
N ASP A 10 -14.66 -13.32 -2.34
CA ASP A 10 -15.99 -13.67 -2.86
C ASP A 10 -15.97 -14.51 -4.17
N LYS A 11 -14.82 -14.57 -4.86
CA LYS A 11 -14.62 -15.33 -6.11
C LYS A 11 -13.83 -16.62 -5.91
N ILE A 12 -13.47 -16.94 -4.68
CA ILE A 12 -12.78 -18.16 -4.31
C ILE A 12 -13.78 -19.02 -3.57
N ARG A 13 -14.01 -20.24 -4.05
CA ARG A 13 -14.82 -21.24 -3.37
C ARG A 13 -13.93 -22.36 -2.86
N ASP A 14 -14.28 -22.89 -1.70
CA ASP A 14 -13.69 -24.12 -1.21
C ASP A 14 -14.25 -25.29 -2.02
N ALA A 15 -13.35 -26.08 -2.61
CA ALA A 15 -13.68 -27.30 -3.33
C ALA A 15 -13.43 -28.52 -2.45
N GLU A 16 -14.09 -29.62 -2.78
CA GLU A 16 -13.82 -30.91 -2.16
C GLU A 16 -12.34 -31.29 -2.40
N GLY A 17 -11.64 -31.71 -1.33
CA GLY A 17 -10.21 -32.00 -1.37
C GLY A 17 -9.30 -30.83 -0.97
N GLY A 18 -9.84 -29.70 -0.50
CA GLY A 18 -9.04 -28.59 0.06
C GLY A 18 -8.39 -27.70 -1.00
N CYS A 19 -8.81 -27.84 -2.26
CA CYS A 19 -8.45 -26.93 -3.33
C CYS A 19 -9.32 -25.67 -3.28
N TRP A 20 -8.78 -24.57 -3.80
CA TRP A 20 -9.52 -23.32 -3.98
C TRP A 20 -9.89 -23.12 -5.44
N GLU A 21 -11.20 -23.10 -5.70
CA GLU A 21 -11.75 -22.90 -7.03
C GLU A 21 -11.95 -21.42 -7.34
N TRP A 22 -11.45 -21.00 -8.50
CA TRP A 22 -11.64 -19.66 -9.02
C TRP A 22 -12.95 -19.55 -9.80
N THR A 23 -13.89 -18.73 -9.35
CA THR A 23 -15.21 -18.54 -9.99
C THR A 23 -15.33 -17.23 -10.76
N GLY A 24 -14.23 -16.49 -10.91
CA GLY A 24 -14.19 -15.24 -11.67
C GLY A 24 -13.91 -15.43 -13.16
N HIS A 25 -13.70 -14.32 -13.87
CA HIS A 25 -13.37 -14.33 -15.29
C HIS A 25 -12.07 -15.13 -15.56
N VAL A 26 -12.11 -15.99 -16.58
CA VAL A 26 -10.97 -16.77 -17.08
C VAL A 26 -10.69 -16.36 -18.51
N LYS A 27 -9.43 -16.06 -18.82
CA LYS A 27 -9.01 -15.75 -20.19
C LYS A 27 -9.01 -17.01 -21.07
N PRO A 28 -9.04 -16.87 -22.41
CA PRO A 28 -8.92 -18.02 -23.32
C PRO A 28 -7.67 -18.89 -23.10
N ASN A 29 -6.61 -18.32 -22.51
CA ASN A 29 -5.39 -19.05 -22.16
C ASN A 29 -5.46 -19.80 -20.80
N GLY A 30 -6.64 -19.92 -20.20
CA GLY A 30 -6.86 -20.66 -18.95
C GLY A 30 -6.57 -19.88 -17.67
N TYR A 31 -6.02 -18.66 -17.74
CA TYR A 31 -5.68 -17.91 -16.53
C TYR A 31 -6.84 -17.05 -16.01
N GLY A 32 -7.24 -17.30 -14.76
CA GLY A 32 -8.17 -16.46 -14.01
C GLY A 32 -7.65 -15.02 -13.83
N GLN A 33 -8.53 -14.04 -13.95
CA GLN A 33 -8.22 -12.62 -13.77
C GLN A 33 -9.20 -11.90 -12.84
N VAL A 34 -8.65 -10.98 -12.06
CA VAL A 34 -9.41 -10.02 -11.24
C VAL A 34 -8.98 -8.60 -11.58
N ARG A 35 -9.90 -7.65 -11.47
CA ARG A 35 -9.62 -6.23 -11.69
C ARG A 35 -9.52 -5.50 -10.35
N ILE A 36 -8.32 -5.04 -9.99
CA ILE A 36 -8.04 -4.28 -8.76
C ILE A 36 -7.48 -2.92 -9.17
N ASN A 37 -8.02 -1.83 -8.60
CA ASN A 37 -7.62 -0.45 -8.96
C ASN A 37 -7.60 -0.20 -10.48
N ARG A 38 -8.65 -0.67 -11.17
CA ARG A 38 -8.83 -0.60 -12.64
C ARG A 38 -7.77 -1.36 -13.46
N ARG A 39 -6.88 -2.14 -12.84
CA ARG A 39 -5.87 -2.95 -13.52
C ARG A 39 -6.27 -4.43 -13.52
N PRO A 40 -6.21 -5.13 -14.67
CA PRO A 40 -6.39 -6.58 -14.71
C PRO A 40 -5.15 -7.28 -14.16
N LEU A 41 -5.32 -8.13 -13.15
CA LEU A 41 -4.28 -8.90 -12.51
C LEU A 41 -4.64 -10.39 -12.54
N HIS A 42 -3.62 -11.26 -12.57
CA HIS A 42 -3.83 -12.71 -12.50
C HIS A 42 -4.29 -13.12 -11.10
N ALA A 43 -5.38 -13.89 -11.02
CA ALA A 43 -6.01 -14.28 -9.76
C ALA A 43 -5.04 -15.06 -8.86
N HIS A 44 -4.33 -16.05 -9.42
CA HIS A 44 -3.36 -16.85 -8.67
C HIS A 44 -2.24 -16.01 -8.04
N ARG A 45 -1.76 -14.98 -8.76
CA ARG A 45 -0.69 -14.09 -8.27
C ARG A 45 -1.19 -13.21 -7.13
N VAL A 46 -2.40 -12.66 -7.27
CA VAL A 46 -3.04 -11.87 -6.22
C VAL A 46 -3.23 -12.72 -4.96
N ALA A 47 -3.73 -13.95 -5.08
CA ALA A 47 -3.87 -14.88 -3.96
C ALA A 47 -2.52 -15.12 -3.27
N TYR A 48 -1.48 -15.47 -4.04
CA TYR A 48 -0.15 -15.72 -3.49
C TYR A 48 0.43 -14.51 -2.75
N GLU A 49 0.38 -13.32 -3.36
CA GLU A 49 0.92 -12.08 -2.76
C GLU A 49 0.16 -11.66 -1.50
N ALA A 50 -1.16 -11.88 -1.47
CA ALA A 50 -2.02 -11.60 -0.32
C ALA A 50 -1.72 -12.55 0.85
N LEU A 51 -1.70 -13.87 0.61
CA LEU A 51 -1.42 -14.87 1.64
C LEU A 51 0.00 -14.79 2.19
N ARG A 52 0.99 -14.58 1.32
CA ARG A 52 2.39 -14.49 1.75
C ARG A 52 2.73 -13.14 2.38
N GLY A 53 1.86 -12.14 2.26
CA GLY A 53 2.17 -10.77 2.67
C GLY A 53 3.44 -10.26 1.97
N THR A 54 3.60 -10.55 0.68
CA THR A 54 4.74 -10.07 -0.13
C THR A 54 4.35 -8.92 -1.05
N GLY A 55 3.07 -8.53 -1.04
CA GLY A 55 2.59 -7.38 -1.77
C GLY A 55 3.29 -6.07 -1.38
N PRO A 56 3.16 -5.01 -2.20
CA PRO A 56 3.86 -3.73 -2.00
C PRO A 56 3.64 -3.12 -0.61
N THR A 57 2.43 -3.22 -0.07
CA THR A 57 2.07 -2.72 1.26
C THR A 57 2.87 -3.44 2.35
N ALA A 58 2.92 -4.77 2.32
CA ALA A 58 3.63 -5.56 3.31
C ALA A 58 5.16 -5.37 3.20
N ARG A 59 5.69 -5.29 1.97
CA ARG A 59 7.10 -4.93 1.74
C ARG A 59 7.43 -3.57 2.34
N ASN A 60 6.58 -2.56 2.14
CA ASN A 60 6.79 -1.23 2.70
C ASN A 60 6.66 -1.21 4.22
N ALA A 61 5.76 -2.01 4.81
CA ALA A 61 5.61 -2.13 6.25
C ALA A 61 6.88 -2.70 6.91
N ARG A 62 7.51 -3.70 6.29
CA ARG A 62 8.75 -4.37 6.74
C ARG A 62 10.01 -3.52 6.55
N ARG A 63 9.97 -2.44 5.76
CA ARG A 63 11.14 -1.58 5.56
C ARG A 63 11.52 -0.90 6.89
N THR A 64 12.78 -1.09 7.26
CA THR A 64 13.41 -0.44 8.42
C THR A 64 14.01 0.92 8.07
N HIS A 65 14.29 1.17 6.79
CA HIS A 65 14.86 2.42 6.29
C HIS A 65 14.06 2.96 5.10
N CYS A 66 14.04 4.29 4.95
CA CYS A 66 13.46 4.96 3.79
C CYS A 66 14.40 4.83 2.57
N VAL A 67 13.94 5.29 1.40
CA VAL A 67 14.74 5.23 0.16
C VAL A 67 16.05 6.03 0.23
N ARG A 68 16.14 7.02 1.12
CA ARG A 68 17.35 7.82 1.38
C ARG A 68 18.21 7.27 2.53
N GLY A 69 17.85 6.13 3.11
CA GLY A 69 18.61 5.52 4.20
C GLY A 69 18.26 6.01 5.61
N HIS A 70 17.25 6.87 5.79
CA HIS A 70 16.81 7.26 7.14
C HIS A 70 16.03 6.13 7.82
N ARG A 71 16.31 5.88 9.10
CA ARG A 71 15.63 4.85 9.91
C ARG A 71 14.16 5.21 10.15
N PHE A 72 13.29 4.21 10.09
CA PHE A 72 11.91 4.32 10.55
C PHE A 72 11.84 3.94 12.03
N ASP A 73 12.06 4.92 12.90
CA ASP A 73 11.86 4.85 14.36
C ASP A 73 10.70 5.76 14.79
N ALA A 74 10.38 5.82 16.09
CA ALA A 74 9.29 6.67 16.58
C ALA A 74 9.51 8.18 16.29
N ALA A 75 10.76 8.63 16.22
CA ALA A 75 11.14 10.02 15.98
C ALA A 75 11.12 10.40 14.48
N ASN A 76 11.42 9.47 13.59
CA ASN A 76 11.54 9.69 12.15
C ASN A 76 10.38 9.10 11.32
N THR A 77 9.41 8.46 11.99
CA THR A 77 8.22 7.87 11.36
C THR A 77 6.96 8.69 11.65
N TYR A 78 6.36 9.25 10.60
CA TYR A 78 5.03 9.85 10.67
C TYR A 78 4.02 9.01 9.88
N VAL A 79 2.84 8.77 10.43
CA VAL A 79 1.75 8.04 9.75
C VAL A 79 0.65 9.03 9.40
N THR A 80 0.25 9.07 8.14
CA THR A 80 -0.84 9.94 7.68
C THR A 80 -2.20 9.40 8.15
N PRO A 81 -3.25 10.24 8.18
CA PRO A 81 -4.62 9.76 8.42
C PRO A 81 -5.07 8.67 7.42
N SER A 82 -4.47 8.63 6.23
CA SER A 82 -4.68 7.56 5.24
C SER A 82 -3.89 6.28 5.49
N GLY A 83 -3.14 6.18 6.61
CA GLY A 83 -2.36 5.02 7.00
C GLY A 83 -0.99 4.89 6.32
N ALA A 84 -0.56 5.87 5.52
CA ALA A 84 0.73 5.83 4.84
C ALA A 84 1.87 6.29 5.77
N ARG A 85 2.99 5.56 5.75
CA ARG A 85 4.21 5.91 6.50
C ARG A 85 5.10 6.86 5.69
N ASN A 86 5.45 7.99 6.29
CA ASN A 86 6.39 8.97 5.74
C ASN A 86 7.60 9.16 6.67
N CYS A 87 8.76 9.46 6.09
CA CYS A 87 9.99 9.77 6.82
C CYS A 87 10.04 11.27 7.13
N ARG A 88 10.12 11.62 8.42
CA ARG A 88 10.14 13.03 8.86
C ARG A 88 11.38 13.78 8.34
N THR A 89 12.56 13.15 8.36
CA THR A 89 13.81 13.72 7.81
C THR A 89 13.68 14.05 6.32
N CYS A 90 13.19 13.09 5.52
CA CYS A 90 12.95 13.31 4.09
C CYS A 90 11.95 14.44 3.81
N CYS A 91 10.98 14.63 4.71
CA CYS A 91 10.03 15.74 4.62
C CYS A 91 10.68 17.07 4.94
N ALA A 92 11.57 17.13 5.94
CA ALA A 92 12.30 18.35 6.32
C ALA A 92 13.25 18.83 5.22
N GLU A 93 13.93 17.91 4.54
CA GLU A 93 14.87 18.20 3.45
C GLU A 93 14.19 18.68 2.15
N ARG A 94 12.89 18.47 2.00
CA ARG A 94 12.17 18.77 0.76
C ARG A 94 11.99 20.29 0.61
N LYS A 95 12.58 20.88 -0.44
CA LYS A 95 12.32 22.29 -0.81
C LYS A 95 10.84 22.48 -1.18
N PRO A 96 10.16 23.54 -0.68
CA PRO A 96 8.77 23.81 -1.03
C PRO A 96 8.63 24.12 -2.52
N THR A 97 7.67 23.50 -3.18
CA THR A 97 7.37 23.76 -4.59
C THR A 97 6.56 25.06 -4.74
N ARG A 98 6.50 25.64 -5.94
CA ARG A 98 5.66 26.83 -6.21
C ARG A 98 4.18 26.60 -5.88
N ARG A 99 3.67 25.38 -6.12
CA ARG A 99 2.28 24.99 -5.76
C ARG A 99 2.05 24.99 -4.24
N ASP A 100 3.04 24.59 -3.45
CA ASP A 100 2.95 24.60 -1.98
C ASP A 100 2.89 26.04 -1.44
N ARG A 101 3.59 26.99 -2.09
CA ARG A 101 3.53 28.43 -1.76
C ARG A 101 2.20 29.08 -2.13
N GLN A 102 1.57 28.61 -3.20
CA GLN A 102 0.30 29.13 -3.71
C GLN A 102 -0.93 28.57 -2.99
N GLY A 103 -0.76 27.69 -1.98
CA GLY A 103 -1.86 27.16 -1.17
C GLY A 103 -2.82 26.22 -1.92
N VAL A 104 -2.48 25.80 -3.14
CA VAL A 104 -3.38 25.04 -4.04
C VAL A 104 -3.45 23.55 -3.69
N THR A 105 -2.44 23.01 -3.00
CA THR A 105 -2.38 21.59 -2.64
C THR A 105 -2.83 21.34 -1.20
N ARG A 106 -3.97 20.63 -1.01
CA ARG A 106 -4.44 20.10 0.28
C ARG A 106 -3.66 18.85 0.78
N ALA A 107 -2.46 18.59 0.25
CA ALA A 107 -1.60 17.50 0.74
C ALA A 107 -0.73 18.04 1.89
N PRO A 108 -0.67 17.36 3.04
CA PRO A 108 -0.20 17.98 4.26
C PRO A 108 1.28 18.31 4.11
N ALA A 109 1.63 19.57 4.37
CA ALA A 109 2.90 19.88 4.98
C ALA A 109 3.02 18.95 6.20
N CYS A 110 3.85 17.91 6.09
CA CYS A 110 4.19 17.00 7.18
C CYS A 110 4.53 17.89 8.39
N GLN A 111 3.64 17.94 9.37
CA GLN A 111 3.38 19.15 10.14
C GLN A 111 4.63 19.57 10.93
N ARG A 112 5.07 20.80 10.67
CA ARG A 112 6.16 21.49 11.36
C ARG A 112 5.80 21.71 12.83
N ARG A 113 6.06 20.72 13.70
CA ARG A 113 6.37 20.98 15.11
C ARG A 113 7.75 20.40 15.37
N PRO A 114 8.73 21.22 15.79
CA PRO A 114 10.03 20.69 16.20
C PRO A 114 9.82 19.73 17.37
N LEU A 115 10.64 18.68 17.44
CA LEU A 115 10.89 18.00 18.71
C LEU A 115 11.34 19.09 19.68
N ALA A 116 10.60 19.29 20.76
CA ALA A 116 11.11 20.07 21.88
C ALA A 116 12.44 19.43 22.29
N ALA A 117 13.51 20.22 22.22
CA ALA A 117 14.79 19.86 22.81
C ALA A 117 14.57 19.62 24.30
N ALA A 118 15.22 18.57 24.82
CA ALA A 118 15.36 18.34 26.25
C ALA A 118 16.12 19.51 26.90
#